data_AF-A0A7C3HCG0-F1
#
_entry.id   AF-A0A7C3HCG0-F1
#
_cell.length_a   1.000
_cell.length_b   1.000
_cell.length_c   1.000
_cell.angle_alpha   90.00
_cell.angle_beta   90.00
_cell.angle_gamma   90.00
#
_symmetry.space_group_name_H-M   'P 1'
#
loop_
_entity.id
_entity.type
_entity.pdbx_description
1 polymer ?
#
loop_
_entity_poly.entity_id
_entity_poly.type
_entity_poly.pdbx_seq_one_letter_code
_entity_poly.pdbx_strand_id
1 'polypeptide(L)'
;MLGCTLPDTPPEDPYAGQELVCLGYPAGSAHTARREAKVYMQRPSAPDTWIAQIFQPDEPVVTGMSGGPVIDAQTQRPVGIVIPRNSPADLNHDRDPDESLDFVSLAGVWRAVTNSSGFV
;
A
#
# COMPACT_ATOMS: atom_id res chain seq x y z
N MET A 1 -7.13 3.40 -21.10
CA MET A 1 -6.87 1.96 -20.83
C MET A 1 -7.38 1.16 -22.02
N LEU A 2 -6.56 0.36 -22.68
CA LEU A 2 -7.02 -0.62 -23.66
C LEU A 2 -7.15 -1.98 -22.94
N GLY A 3 -8.34 -2.57 -22.94
CA GLY A 3 -8.59 -3.91 -22.40
C GLY A 3 -8.93 -4.01 -20.90
N CYS A 4 -9.03 -2.90 -20.17
CA CYS A 4 -9.48 -2.87 -18.78
C CYS A 4 -10.55 -1.79 -18.60
N THR A 5 -11.59 -2.09 -17.80
CA THR A 5 -12.60 -1.14 -17.36
C THR A 5 -12.45 -0.88 -15.87
N LEU A 6 -12.77 0.34 -15.43
CA LEU A 6 -12.91 0.62 -14.00
C LEU A 6 -14.09 -0.19 -13.45
N PRO A 7 -14.03 -0.62 -12.18
CA PRO A 7 -15.19 -1.19 -11.51
C PRO A 7 -16.30 -0.13 -11.34
N ASP A 8 -17.56 -0.57 -11.42
CA ASP A 8 -18.74 0.28 -11.28
C ASP A 8 -18.84 0.91 -9.88
N THR A 9 -18.34 0.20 -8.86
CA THR A 9 -18.28 0.66 -7.48
C THR A 9 -16.84 0.92 -7.06
N PRO A 10 -16.57 2.01 -6.30
CA PRO A 10 -15.24 2.27 -5.78
C PRO A 10 -14.81 1.14 -4.84
N PRO A 11 -13.51 0.79 -4.80
CA PRO A 11 -12.95 -0.03 -3.73
C PRO A 11 -13.18 0.61 -2.35
N GLU A 12 -13.22 -0.21 -1.31
CA GLU A 12 -13.31 0.28 0.06
C GLU A 12 -12.04 1.05 0.46
N ASP A 13 -12.21 2.11 1.25
CA ASP A 13 -11.07 2.83 1.82
C ASP A 13 -10.41 1.99 2.93
N PRO A 14 -9.07 2.02 3.04
CA PRO A 14 -8.37 1.39 4.16
C PRO A 14 -8.78 2.02 5.50
N TYR A 15 -8.57 1.29 6.58
CA TYR A 15 -8.81 1.80 7.93
C TYR A 15 -7.72 1.35 8.91
N ALA A 16 -7.50 2.14 9.96
CA ALA A 16 -6.51 1.83 10.98
C ALA A 16 -6.81 0.47 11.66
N GLY A 17 -5.76 -0.33 11.80
CA GLY A 17 -5.83 -1.67 12.36
C GLY A 17 -6.14 -2.79 11.36
N GLN A 18 -6.43 -2.47 10.10
CA GLN A 18 -6.62 -3.45 9.04
C GLN A 18 -5.32 -4.25 8.78
N GLU A 19 -5.43 -5.57 8.73
CA GLU A 19 -4.31 -6.47 8.45
C GLU A 19 -4.12 -6.64 6.94
N LEU A 20 -2.88 -6.58 6.50
CA LEU A 20 -2.50 -6.51 5.11
C LEU A 20 -1.42 -7.55 4.77
N VAL A 21 -1.48 -8.03 3.53
CA VAL A 21 -0.41 -8.77 2.87
C VAL A 21 0.08 -7.92 1.71
N CYS A 22 1.33 -7.48 1.79
CA CYS A 22 2.02 -6.74 0.75
C CYS A 22 2.94 -7.68 -0.02
N LEU A 23 2.83 -7.67 -1.34
CA LEU A 23 3.65 -8.50 -2.22
C LEU A 23 4.52 -7.63 -3.11
N GLY A 24 5.72 -8.08 -3.45
CA GLY A 24 6.60 -7.37 -4.37
C GLY A 24 7.83 -8.19 -4.75
N TYR A 25 8.66 -7.65 -5.64
CA TYR A 25 9.88 -8.33 -6.13
C TYR A 25 11.12 -7.56 -5.69
N PRO A 26 11.73 -7.90 -4.53
CA PRO A 26 12.84 -7.14 -3.97
C PRO A 26 14.04 -7.17 -4.92
N ALA A 27 14.63 -6.00 -5.18
CA ALA A 27 15.76 -5.77 -6.07
C ALA A 27 15.63 -6.43 -7.47
N GLY A 28 14.40 -6.55 -7.99
CA GLY A 28 14.15 -7.20 -9.28
C GLY A 28 14.31 -8.73 -9.24
N SER A 29 14.20 -9.33 -8.04
CA SER A 29 14.18 -10.78 -7.84
C SER A 29 13.15 -11.47 -8.75
N ALA A 30 13.44 -12.71 -9.16
CA ALA A 30 12.47 -13.59 -9.83
C ALA A 30 11.43 -14.18 -8.85
N HIS A 31 11.64 -14.00 -7.55
CA HIS A 31 10.78 -14.52 -6.49
C HIS A 31 10.06 -13.38 -5.77
N THR A 32 8.75 -13.58 -5.57
CA THR A 32 7.90 -12.67 -4.80
C THR A 32 8.27 -12.72 -3.32
N ALA A 33 8.49 -11.57 -2.72
CA ALA A 33 8.55 -11.40 -1.28
C ALA A 33 7.17 -11.02 -0.72
N ARG A 34 6.91 -11.46 0.51
CA ARG A 34 5.70 -11.18 1.27
C ARG A 34 6.05 -10.37 2.52
N ARG A 35 5.23 -9.38 2.83
CA ARG A 35 5.23 -8.63 4.10
C ARG A 35 3.82 -8.61 4.66
N GLU A 36 3.67 -9.03 5.89
CA GLU A 36 2.45 -8.89 6.67
C GLU A 36 2.56 -7.60 7.46
N ALA A 37 1.52 -6.78 7.36
CA ALA A 37 1.53 -5.44 7.90
C ALA A 37 0.17 -5.07 8.47
N LYS A 38 0.13 -4.04 9.30
CA LYS A 38 -1.09 -3.49 9.88
C LYS A 38 -1.18 -2.01 9.55
N VAL A 39 -2.32 -1.57 9.02
CA VAL A 39 -2.55 -0.16 8.74
C VAL A 39 -2.47 0.62 10.04
N TYR A 40 -1.63 1.64 10.07
CA TYR A 40 -1.48 2.51 11.22
C TYR A 40 -2.37 3.75 11.08
N MET A 41 -2.13 4.55 10.03
CA MET A 41 -2.88 5.78 9.79
C MET A 41 -2.80 6.24 8.33
N GLN A 42 -3.70 7.14 7.94
CA GLN A 42 -3.55 7.90 6.72
C GLN A 42 -2.44 8.93 6.88
N ARG A 43 -1.61 9.12 5.85
CA ARG A 43 -0.54 10.11 5.86
C ARG A 43 -1.13 11.53 5.83
N PRO A 44 -0.89 12.39 6.84
CA PRO A 44 -1.53 13.70 6.93
C PRO A 44 -1.16 14.65 5.79
N SER A 45 0.05 14.49 5.24
CA SER A 45 0.57 15.32 4.15
C SER A 45 0.28 14.78 2.74
N ALA A 46 -0.31 13.59 2.62
CA ALA A 46 -0.55 12.94 1.33
C ALA A 46 -1.92 12.23 1.36
N PRO A 47 -2.98 12.86 0.82
CA PRO A 47 -4.29 12.25 0.68
C PRO A 47 -4.19 10.87 0.01
N ASP A 48 -5.06 9.95 0.43
CA ASP A 48 -5.15 8.58 -0.08
C ASP A 48 -3.88 7.71 0.08
N THR A 49 -2.85 8.25 0.73
CA THR A 49 -1.64 7.51 1.09
C THR A 49 -1.75 7.07 2.55
N TRP A 50 -1.39 5.84 2.82
CA TRP A 50 -1.53 5.20 4.12
C TRP A 50 -0.20 4.60 4.56
N ILE A 51 0.04 4.66 5.86
CA ILE A 51 1.21 4.09 6.51
C ILE A 51 0.78 2.76 7.14
N ALA A 52 1.51 1.68 6.85
CA ALA A 52 1.34 0.39 7.50
C ALA A 52 2.65 -0.03 8.18
N GLN A 53 2.53 -0.63 9.35
CA GLN A 53 3.64 -1.23 10.09
C GLN A 53 3.77 -2.71 9.73
N ILE A 54 4.94 -3.14 9.28
CA ILE A 54 5.28 -4.53 9.00
C ILE A 54 5.50 -5.24 10.34
N PHE A 55 5.05 -6.48 10.45
CA PHE A 55 5.31 -7.31 11.62
C PHE A 55 5.77 -8.74 11.26
N GLN A 56 5.71 -9.15 9.99
CA GLN A 56 6.22 -10.46 9.57
C GLN A 56 6.54 -10.51 8.06
N PRO A 57 7.74 -10.95 7.65
CA PRO A 57 8.96 -10.94 8.46
C PRO A 57 9.31 -9.52 8.91
N ASP A 58 10.13 -9.44 9.95
CA ASP A 58 10.74 -8.22 10.51
C ASP A 58 11.75 -7.63 9.51
N GLU A 59 11.24 -7.17 8.36
CA GLU A 59 12.03 -6.71 7.23
C GLU A 59 11.32 -5.57 6.51
N PRO A 60 12.02 -4.47 6.19
CA PRO A 60 11.42 -3.36 5.47
C PRO A 60 11.02 -3.76 4.04
N VAL A 61 10.19 -2.92 3.43
CA VAL A 61 10.02 -2.92 1.97
C VAL A 61 11.28 -2.34 1.33
N VAL A 62 11.71 -2.94 0.21
CA VAL A 62 12.94 -2.53 -0.47
C VAL A 62 12.66 -2.15 -1.93
N THR A 63 13.65 -1.54 -2.59
CA THR A 63 13.61 -1.25 -4.02
C THR A 63 13.15 -2.46 -4.82
N GLY A 64 12.29 -2.25 -5.82
CA GLY A 64 11.68 -3.33 -6.61
C GLY A 64 10.32 -3.83 -6.08
N MET A 65 9.98 -3.57 -4.82
CA MET A 65 8.64 -3.88 -4.30
C MET A 65 7.58 -2.82 -4.65
N SER A 66 7.99 -1.65 -5.16
CA SER A 66 7.06 -0.59 -5.60
C SER A 66 6.15 -1.08 -6.71
N GLY A 67 4.87 -0.67 -6.66
CA GLY A 67 3.85 -1.13 -7.61
C GLY A 67 3.26 -2.49 -7.26
N GLY A 68 3.80 -3.17 -6.25
CA GLY A 68 3.26 -4.43 -5.74
C GLY A 68 1.87 -4.25 -5.11
N PRO A 69 1.03 -5.28 -5.12
CA PRO A 69 -0.31 -5.19 -4.54
C PRO A 69 -0.25 -5.22 -3.01
N VAL A 70 -1.11 -4.42 -2.41
CA VAL A 70 -1.47 -4.50 -0.99
C VAL A 70 -2.85 -5.13 -0.91
N ILE A 71 -2.94 -6.24 -0.17
CA ILE A 71 -4.11 -7.11 -0.11
C ILE A 71 -4.61 -7.15 1.33
N ASP A 72 -5.92 -7.03 1.54
CA ASP A 72 -6.53 -7.27 2.84
C ASP A 72 -6.37 -8.75 3.24
N ALA A 73 -5.78 -9.00 4.41
CA ALA A 73 -5.43 -10.34 4.85
C ALA A 73 -6.66 -11.23 5.10
N GLN A 74 -7.83 -10.66 5.39
CA GLN A 74 -9.05 -11.40 5.71
C GLN A 74 -9.88 -11.69 4.46
N THR A 75 -10.16 -10.67 3.67
CA THR A 75 -11.02 -10.74 2.49
C THR A 75 -10.26 -11.18 1.24
N GLN A 76 -8.92 -11.14 1.26
CA GLN A 76 -8.05 -11.42 0.12
C GLN A 76 -8.31 -10.49 -1.09
N ARG A 77 -8.90 -9.32 -0.84
CA ARG A 77 -9.16 -8.31 -1.87
C ARG A 77 -8.02 -7.28 -1.90
N PRO A 78 -7.64 -6.79 -3.09
CA PRO A 78 -6.65 -5.74 -3.17
C PRO A 78 -7.22 -4.43 -2.61
N VAL A 79 -6.44 -3.74 -1.79
CA VAL A 79 -6.81 -2.46 -1.14
C VAL A 79 -5.89 -1.31 -1.54
N GLY A 80 -4.69 -1.62 -2.03
CA GLY A 80 -3.73 -0.59 -2.38
C GLY A 80 -2.56 -1.07 -3.22
N ILE A 81 -1.65 -0.13 -3.45
CA ILE A 81 -0.42 -0.33 -4.23
C ILE A 81 0.75 0.17 -3.40
N VAL A 82 1.78 -0.67 -3.25
CA VAL A 82 2.98 -0.35 -2.47
C VAL A 82 3.71 0.83 -3.09
N ILE A 83 3.97 1.85 -2.27
CA ILE A 83 4.84 2.99 -2.58
C ILE A 83 5.94 2.94 -1.51
N PRO A 84 7.11 2.32 -1.77
CA PRO A 84 8.11 2.09 -0.75
C PRO A 84 8.73 3.43 -0.37
N ARG A 85 8.18 4.00 0.70
CA ARG A 85 8.70 5.14 1.42
C ARG A 85 8.68 4.72 2.87
N ASN A 86 9.86 4.42 3.42
CA ASN A 86 9.96 4.16 4.85
C ASN A 86 9.62 5.48 5.54
N SER A 87 8.64 5.44 6.44
CA SER A 87 8.31 6.63 7.21
C SER A 87 9.49 6.91 8.16
N PRO A 88 9.96 8.17 8.29
CA PRO A 88 10.92 8.54 9.33
C PRO A 88 10.25 8.61 10.72
N ALA A 89 8.96 8.28 10.82
CA ALA A 89 8.26 8.18 12.08
C ALA A 89 8.75 6.92 12.78
N ASP A 90 9.35 7.10 13.94
CA ASP A 90 9.72 6.05 14.89
C ASP A 90 8.44 5.59 15.62
N LEU A 91 7.66 4.72 14.97
CA LEU A 91 6.33 4.25 15.42
C LEU A 91 6.45 3.32 16.63
N ASN A 92 7.61 2.71 16.87
CA ASN A 92 7.86 1.82 17.99
C ASN A 92 8.85 2.39 19.05
N HIS A 93 9.36 3.61 18.84
CA HIS A 93 10.34 4.30 19.71
C HIS A 93 11.69 3.59 19.87
N ASP A 94 12.10 2.74 18.92
CA ASP A 94 13.37 1.99 18.98
C ASP A 94 14.55 2.69 18.29
N ARG A 95 14.29 3.78 17.56
CA ARG A 95 15.26 4.60 16.80
C ARG A 95 15.88 3.93 15.58
N ASP A 96 15.38 2.77 15.13
CA ASP A 96 15.73 2.21 13.83
C ASP A 96 14.80 2.79 12.74
N PRO A 97 15.22 2.86 11.46
CA PRO A 97 14.35 3.30 10.38
C PRO A 97 13.21 2.30 10.21
N ASP A 98 12.09 2.63 10.82
CA ASP A 98 10.87 1.86 10.95
C ASP A 98 10.56 0.95 9.76
N GLU A 99 10.28 -0.30 10.11
CA GLU A 99 9.68 -1.35 9.31
C GLU A 99 8.24 -1.00 8.94
N SER A 100 8.10 0.14 8.28
CA SER A 100 6.85 0.69 7.82
C SER A 100 6.91 0.84 6.31
N LEU A 101 5.75 0.79 5.69
CA LEU A 101 5.60 1.08 4.27
C LEU A 101 4.46 2.06 4.06
N ASP A 102 4.61 2.85 3.01
CA ASP A 102 3.51 3.62 2.46
C ASP A 102 2.81 2.82 1.35
N PHE A 103 1.51 3.01 1.23
CA PHE A 103 0.75 2.55 0.08
C PHE A 103 -0.32 3.57 -0.30
N VAL A 104 -0.67 3.60 -1.59
CA VAL A 104 -1.82 4.37 -2.06
C VAL A 104 -3.05 3.47 -2.08
N SER A 105 -4.19 3.97 -1.61
CA SER A 105 -5.43 3.21 -1.63
C SER A 105 -5.98 3.09 -3.05
N LEU A 106 -6.57 1.93 -3.39
CA LEU A 106 -7.26 1.77 -4.67
C LEU A 106 -8.51 2.64 -4.76
N ALA A 107 -9.14 2.97 -3.62
CA ALA A 107 -10.21 3.95 -3.54
C ALA A 107 -9.74 5.35 -4.01
N GLY A 108 -8.56 5.78 -3.59
CA GLY A 108 -7.94 7.02 -4.04
C GLY A 108 -7.57 7.00 -5.52
N VAL A 109 -7.01 5.89 -6.01
CA VAL A 109 -6.74 5.70 -7.44
C VAL A 109 -8.03 5.78 -8.25
N TRP A 110 -9.10 5.12 -7.82
CA TRP A 110 -10.40 5.17 -8.49
C TRP A 110 -10.92 6.62 -8.54
N ARG A 111 -10.90 7.35 -7.41
CA ARG A 111 -11.30 8.77 -7.34
C ARG A 111 -10.49 9.62 -8.32
N ALA A 112 -9.17 9.43 -8.34
CA ALA A 112 -8.28 10.18 -9.21
C ALA A 112 -8.60 9.95 -10.70
N VAL A 113 -8.81 8.69 -11.12
CA VAL A 113 -9.12 8.38 -12.52
C VAL A 113 -10.52 8.89 -12.91
N THR A 114 -11.51 8.72 -12.05
CA THR A 114 -12.88 9.20 -12.29
C THR A 114 -12.92 10.73 -12.39
N ASN A 115 -12.21 11.43 -11.51
CA ASN A 115 -12.15 12.91 -11.53
C ASN A 115 -11.28 13.46 -12.68
N SER A 116 -10.33 12.68 -13.18
CA SER A 116 -9.46 13.05 -14.31
C SER A 116 -10.16 12.90 -15.68
N SER A 117 -11.37 12.34 -15.72
CA SER A 117 -12.17 12.15 -16.93
C SER A 117 -12.72 13.46 -17.54
N GLY A 118 -12.16 14.62 -17.16
CA GLY A 118 -12.36 15.92 -17.79
C GLY A 118 -11.37 16.25 -18.91
N PHE A 119 -10.42 15.36 -19.24
CA PHE A 119 -9.61 15.47 -20.45
C PHE A 119 -10.24 14.64 -21.58
N VAL A 120 -11.11 15.29 -22.35
CA VAL A 120 -11.49 14.90 -23.72
C VAL A 120 -10.79 15.84 -24.68
#